data_AF-A0A3B0RWP9-F1
#
_entry.id   AF-A0A3B0RWP9-F1
#
_cell.length_a   1.000
_cell.length_b   1.000
_cell.length_c   1.000
_cell.angle_alpha   90.00
_cell.angle_beta   90.00
_cell.angle_gamma   90.00
#
_symmetry.space_group_name_H-M   'P 1'
#
loop_
_entity.id
_entity.type
_entity.pdbx_description
1 polymer ?
#
loop_
_entity_poly.entity_id
_entity_poly.type
_entity_poly.pdbx_seq_one_letter_code
_entity_poly.pdbx_strand_id
1 'polypeptide(L)'
;MSVGEEGRFGSSSLRANDADLADAAHLWKSAYVHIPFCAHRCPYCDFAIVDESVEDDGDHQRYVDAVVREIEMETSFSPLDAVNFGGGTPSL
;
A
#
# COMPACT_ATOMS: atom_id res chain seq x y z
N MET A 1 -33.93 -26.74 -9.40
CA MET A 1 -33.26 -25.63 -10.11
C MET A 1 -33.10 -24.53 -9.09
N SER A 2 -31.90 -24.49 -8.50
CA SER A 2 -31.50 -23.58 -7.43
C SER A 2 -31.18 -22.21 -8.02
N VAL A 3 -31.78 -21.17 -7.44
CA VAL A 3 -31.31 -19.78 -7.53
C VAL A 3 -30.88 -19.46 -6.10
N GLY A 4 -29.62 -19.18 -5.75
CA GLY A 4 -28.51 -18.69 -6.56
C GLY A 4 -28.16 -17.27 -6.08
N GLU A 5 -27.40 -17.23 -4.99
CA GLU A 5 -26.58 -16.13 -4.45
C GLU A 5 -27.24 -14.90 -3.81
N GLU A 6 -26.86 -14.74 -2.54
CA GLU A 6 -27.26 -13.72 -1.59
C GLU A 6 -26.48 -12.43 -1.84
N GLY A 7 -27.14 -11.42 -2.39
CA GLY A 7 -26.61 -10.06 -2.43
C GLY A 7 -26.63 -9.43 -1.04
N ARG A 8 -25.54 -9.57 -0.28
CA ARG A 8 -25.27 -8.82 0.95
C ARG A 8 -24.14 -7.83 0.73
N PHE A 9 -24.41 -6.77 -0.03
CA PHE A 9 -23.59 -5.55 0.04
C PHE A 9 -24.14 -4.67 1.17
N GLY A 10 -23.89 -5.10 2.40
CA GLY A 10 -24.20 -4.34 3.59
C GLY A 10 -23.23 -3.17 3.71
N SER A 11 -23.69 -1.99 3.36
CA SER A 11 -23.09 -0.71 3.74
C SER A 11 -23.07 -0.60 5.26
N SER A 12 -22.00 -1.09 5.89
CA SER A 12 -21.67 -0.78 7.27
C SER A 12 -20.29 -0.15 7.24
N SER A 13 -20.26 1.15 7.54
CA SER A 13 -19.06 1.95 7.74
C SER A 13 -18.28 1.40 8.94
N LEU A 14 -17.53 0.32 8.73
CA LEU A 14 -16.67 -0.31 9.72
C LEU A 14 -15.32 0.41 9.66
N ARG A 15 -15.04 1.25 10.66
CA ARG A 15 -13.65 1.36 11.11
C ARG A 15 -13.32 0.01 11.73
N ALA A 16 -12.71 -0.88 10.95
CA ALA A 16 -12.22 -2.15 11.44
C ALA A 16 -11.27 -1.88 12.61
N ASN A 17 -11.47 -2.59 13.72
CA ASN A 17 -10.52 -2.55 14.83
C ASN A 17 -9.31 -3.44 14.47
N ASP A 18 -8.17 -3.25 15.15
CA ASP A 18 -6.92 -3.95 14.83
C ASP A 18 -7.06 -5.48 14.75
N ALA A 19 -7.94 -6.07 15.56
CA ALA A 19 -8.22 -7.51 15.53
C ALA A 19 -8.96 -7.97 14.26
N ASP A 20 -9.90 -7.16 13.75
CA ASP A 20 -10.62 -7.44 12.50
C ASP A 20 -9.69 -7.26 11.29
N LEU A 21 -8.76 -6.30 11.36
CA LEU A 21 -7.73 -6.08 10.34
C LEU A 21 -6.74 -7.24 10.30
N ALA A 22 -6.33 -7.78 11.46
CA ALA A 22 -5.43 -8.93 11.53
C ALA A 22 -6.05 -10.21 10.95
N ASP A 23 -7.35 -10.46 11.20
CA ASP A 23 -8.07 -11.59 10.60
C ASP A 23 -8.23 -11.41 9.09
N ALA A 24 -8.53 -10.19 8.63
CA ALA A 24 -8.60 -9.85 7.22
C ALA A 24 -7.23 -9.88 6.51
N ALA A 25 -6.14 -9.62 7.22
CA ALA A 25 -4.78 -9.63 6.66
C ALA A 25 -4.40 -11.00 6.10
N HIS A 26 -4.91 -12.08 6.71
CA HIS A 26 -4.75 -13.44 6.19
C HIS A 26 -5.45 -13.66 4.84
N LEU A 27 -6.44 -12.82 4.50
CA LEU A 27 -7.14 -12.84 3.21
C LEU A 27 -6.50 -11.92 2.16
N TRP A 28 -5.55 -11.05 2.53
CA TRP A 28 -4.90 -10.18 1.56
C TRP A 28 -4.05 -10.99 0.58
N LYS A 29 -4.30 -10.75 -0.71
CA LYS A 29 -3.62 -11.43 -1.83
C LYS A 29 -2.71 -10.50 -2.62
N SER A 30 -2.73 -9.20 -2.35
CA SER A 30 -1.93 -8.23 -3.07
C SER A 30 -1.45 -7.12 -2.15
N ALA A 31 -0.22 -6.65 -2.36
CA ALA A 31 0.31 -5.46 -1.71
C ALA A 31 0.53 -4.33 -2.72
N TYR A 32 0.42 -3.10 -2.23
CA TYR A 32 0.80 -1.89 -2.95
C TYR A 32 1.86 -1.16 -2.14
N VAL A 33 3.00 -0.87 -2.78
CA VAL A 33 4.09 -0.10 -2.19
C VAL A 33 4.13 1.27 -2.88
N HIS A 34 3.90 2.32 -2.10
CA HIS A 34 3.85 3.69 -2.58
C HIS A 34 5.23 4.33 -2.61
N ILE A 35 5.85 4.48 -3.77
CA ILE A 35 7.13 5.16 -3.95
C ILE A 35 6.90 6.67 -4.02
N PRO A 36 7.38 7.47 -3.06
CA PRO A 36 7.09 8.89 -3.06
C PRO A 36 8.04 9.72 -3.94
N PHE A 37 9.06 9.16 -4.58
CA PHE A 37 10.11 9.96 -5.22
C PHE A 37 9.79 10.33 -6.66
N CYS A 38 10.10 11.58 -7.04
CA CYS A 38 9.95 12.10 -8.39
C CYS A 38 11.08 13.09 -8.68
N ALA A 39 11.64 13.03 -9.89
CA ALA A 39 12.54 14.08 -10.36
C ALA A 39 11.89 15.47 -10.25
N HIS A 40 10.65 15.62 -10.73
CA HIS A 40 9.90 16.86 -10.55
C HIS A 40 8.40 16.63 -10.29
N ARG A 41 7.77 17.54 -9.54
CA ARG A 41 6.32 17.56 -9.33
C ARG A 41 5.60 18.20 -10.51
N CYS A 42 4.87 17.38 -11.27
CA CYS A 42 4.00 17.90 -12.34
C CYS A 42 2.86 18.76 -11.77
N PRO A 43 2.39 19.79 -12.51
CA PRO A 43 1.34 20.71 -12.03
C PRO A 43 -0.04 20.05 -11.87
N TYR A 44 -0.22 18.86 -12.44
CA TYR A 44 -1.44 18.03 -12.30
C TYR A 44 -1.25 16.83 -11.37
N CYS A 45 -0.08 16.69 -10.73
CA CYS A 45 0.22 15.54 -9.90
C CYS A 45 -0.49 15.64 -8.54
N ASP A 46 -1.40 14.70 -8.29
CA ASP A 46 -2.11 14.57 -7.01
C ASP A 46 -1.51 13.48 -6.10
N PHE A 47 -0.44 12.81 -6.54
CA PHE A 47 0.24 11.83 -5.70
C PHE A 47 1.00 12.50 -4.55
N ALA A 48 1.03 11.82 -3.41
CA ALA A 48 1.89 12.19 -2.29
C ALA A 48 3.35 11.90 -2.64
N ILE A 49 4.04 12.88 -3.21
CA ILE A 49 5.42 12.74 -3.69
C ILE A 49 6.37 13.76 -3.05
N VAL A 50 7.63 13.36 -2.96
CA VAL A 50 8.80 14.17 -2.67
C VAL A 50 9.48 14.44 -4.01
N ASP A 51 9.82 15.70 -4.22
CA ASP A 51 10.48 16.20 -5.43
C ASP A 51 11.99 16.22 -5.20
N GLU A 52 12.80 15.94 -6.22
CA GLU A 52 14.27 15.89 -6.07
C GLU A 52 14.87 17.18 -5.51
N SER A 53 14.21 18.34 -5.70
CA SER A 53 14.66 19.62 -5.17
C SER A 53 14.57 19.73 -3.64
N VAL A 54 13.83 18.82 -2.98
CA VAL A 54 13.65 18.76 -1.54
C VAL A 54 14.16 17.45 -0.93
N GLU A 55 14.72 16.55 -1.73
CA GLU A 55 15.37 15.32 -1.24
C GLU A 55 16.79 15.59 -0.76
N ASP A 56 17.18 14.93 0.32
CA ASP A 56 18.55 14.89 0.82
C ASP A 56 19.25 13.59 0.39
N ASP A 57 20.58 13.62 0.33
CA ASP A 57 21.38 12.42 0.11
C ASP A 57 20.98 11.29 1.10
N GLY A 58 20.59 10.16 0.52
CA GLY A 58 20.23 8.94 1.24
C GLY A 58 18.75 8.81 1.63
N ASP A 59 17.86 9.72 1.25
CA ASP A 59 16.42 9.57 1.49
C ASP A 59 15.83 8.29 0.87
N HIS A 60 16.26 7.94 -0.34
CA HIS A 60 15.89 6.67 -0.98
C HIS A 60 16.20 5.46 -0.08
N GLN A 61 17.41 5.40 0.47
CA GLN A 61 17.82 4.27 1.33
C GLN A 61 17.05 4.28 2.64
N ARG A 62 16.87 5.45 3.27
CA ARG A 62 16.06 5.60 4.49
C ARG A 62 14.63 5.11 4.28
N TYR A 63 14.04 5.43 3.14
CA TYR A 63 12.69 4.99 2.78
C TYR A 63 12.63 3.47 2.59
N VAL A 64 13.57 2.89 1.84
CA VAL A 64 13.64 1.43 1.65
C VAL A 64 13.78 0.72 3.00
N ASP A 65 14.69 1.17 3.86
CA ASP A 65 14.90 0.60 5.19
C ASP A 65 13.63 0.71 6.06
N ALA A 66 12.92 1.83 5.97
CA ALA A 66 11.67 2.03 6.69
C ALA A 66 10.56 1.07 6.22
N VAL A 67 10.39 0.90 4.90
CA VAL A 67 9.41 -0.03 4.32
C VAL A 67 9.75 -1.47 4.67
N VAL A 68 11.02 -1.88 4.59
CA VAL A 68 11.44 -3.23 4.98
C VAL A 68 11.12 -3.45 6.46
N ARG A 69 11.42 -2.49 7.33
CA ARG A 69 11.10 -2.59 8.76
C ARG A 69 9.59 -2.67 9.00
N GLU A 70 8.78 -1.95 8.23
CA GLU A 70 7.32 -2.04 8.29
C GLU A 70 6.82 -3.45 7.93
N ILE A 71 7.33 -4.02 6.84
CA ILE A 71 6.99 -5.38 6.41
C ILE A 71 7.41 -6.40 7.47
N GLU A 72 8.56 -6.22 8.11
CA GLU A 72 9.05 -7.13 9.17
C GLU A 72 8.23 -7.04 10.47
N MET A 73 7.59 -5.90 10.75
CA MET A 73 6.71 -5.74 11.92
C MET A 73 5.38 -6.49 11.76
N GLU A 74 4.98 -6.80 10.54
CA GLU A 74 3.75 -7.51 10.24
C GLU A 74 3.94 -9.02 10.35
N THR A 75 3.29 -9.61 11.36
CA THR A 75 3.49 -11.02 11.72
C THR A 75 2.61 -12.01 10.94
N SER A 76 1.68 -11.50 10.13
CA SER A 76 0.52 -12.28 9.64
C SER A 76 0.31 -12.22 8.12
N PHE A 77 1.37 -12.09 7.32
CA PHE A 77 1.22 -12.14 5.87
C PHE A 77 0.97 -13.55 5.35
N SER A 78 -0.14 -13.72 4.63
CA SER A 78 -0.29 -14.81 3.67
C SER A 78 0.59 -14.55 2.45
N PRO A 79 0.99 -15.60 1.69
CA PRO A 79 1.65 -15.41 0.41
C PRO A 79 0.82 -14.50 -0.50
N LEU A 80 1.46 -13.45 -1.01
CA LEU A 80 0.85 -12.51 -1.94
C LEU A 80 0.94 -13.07 -3.36
N ASP A 81 -0.15 -12.93 -4.11
CA ASP A 81 -0.21 -13.27 -5.53
C ASP A 81 0.40 -12.15 -6.40
N ALA A 82 0.37 -10.91 -5.92
CA ALA A 82 0.91 -9.75 -6.63
C ALA A 82 1.43 -8.66 -5.70
N VAL A 83 2.49 -7.96 -6.14
CA VAL A 83 3.00 -6.74 -5.50
C VAL A 83 3.06 -5.65 -6.56
N ASN A 84 2.40 -4.53 -6.29
CA ASN A 84 2.33 -3.38 -7.19
C ASN A 84 3.13 -2.21 -6.61
N PHE A 85 3.91 -1.56 -7.45
CA PHE A 85 4.66 -0.35 -7.09
C PHE A 85 4.08 0.83 -7.86
N GLY A 86 3.82 1.94 -7.19
CA GLY A 86 3.27 3.15 -7.80
C GLY A 86 3.59 4.41 -7.00
N GLY A 87 2.96 5.52 -7.32
CA GLY A 87 3.18 6.81 -6.67
C GLY A 87 3.89 7.78 -7.60
N GLY A 88 5.08 8.24 -7.23
CA GLY A 88 5.91 9.10 -8.03
C GLY A 88 6.48 8.41 -9.27
N THR A 89 7.78 8.20 -9.31
CA THR A 89 8.48 7.51 -10.39
C THR A 89 9.13 6.24 -9.84
N PRO A 90 8.44 5.09 -9.86
CA PRO A 90 8.96 3.85 -9.27
C PRO A 90 10.25 3.32 -9.90
N SER A 91 10.63 3.85 -11.07
CA SER A 91 11.83 3.46 -11.82
C SER A 91 13.06 4.33 -11.52
N LEU A 92 12.92 5.35 -10.68
CA LEU A 92 14.01 6.24 -10.27
C LEU A 92 14.90 5.54 -9.23
#